data_AF-A0A8C9LBH6-F1
#
_entry.id   AF-A0A8C9LBH6-F1
#
_cell.length_a   1.000
_cell.length_b   1.000
_cell.length_c   1.000
_cell.angle_alpha   90.00
_cell.angle_beta   90.00
_cell.angle_gamma   90.00
#
_symmetry.space_group_name_H-M   'P 1'
#
loop_
_entity.id
_entity.type
_entity.pdbx_description
1 polymer ?
#
loop_
_entity_poly.entity_id
_entity_poly.type
_entity_poly.pdbx_seq_one_letter_code
_entity_poly.pdbx_strand_id
1 'polypeptide(L)'
;FIIENYRHLNQLREQLILDCGAEWLRFLDEHYHPVSKAIGHLATIDCLFSLAQVAKQGDYYNNQEIIIKNGRHPVIDVLLGEQDQYVPNTTNLSRDGERVMIITGPNMGGKSSYIKQVALITVMAQIGSYVPAEESTVGVVDGIFTRMGAADNIYKGRSTFMEELTDTAEIIRRATSRSLVILDELGRGTSTHDGIAIAYATLEHFITDVESLTLFVTHYPSVCELEKVYPEKVGNYHMAFLVNEEESAEQKGIEENPEFITFLYQITKGVTARSYGLNVAKLANIPEEILKKAAHKSKELERLVNMKRALHRMYTKKSHESYFTYIIFLQESESETKLSKICDKLCYQFQLKLWIL
;
A
#
# COMPACT_ATOMS: atom_id res chain seq x y z
N PHE A 1 10.08 33.07 78.90
CA PHE A 1 9.56 34.26 78.20
C PHE A 1 9.99 34.34 76.74
N ILE A 2 11.23 34.73 76.36
CA ILE A 2 11.61 34.90 74.94
C ILE A 2 11.52 33.60 74.13
N ILE A 3 12.04 32.49 74.65
CA ILE A 3 11.99 31.17 73.98
C ILE A 3 10.56 30.67 73.79
N GLU A 4 9.68 30.97 74.75
CA GLU A 4 8.28 30.54 74.75
C GLU A 4 7.45 31.36 73.74
N ASN A 5 7.67 32.68 73.69
CA ASN A 5 7.08 33.55 72.67
C ASN A 5 7.58 33.20 71.27
N TYR A 6 8.86 32.83 71.11
CA TYR A 6 9.41 32.37 69.83
C TYR A 6 8.79 31.03 69.38
N ARG A 7 8.61 30.07 70.32
CA ARG A 7 7.93 28.80 70.04
C ARG A 7 6.47 29.04 69.63
N HIS A 8 5.75 29.91 70.34
CA HIS A 8 4.38 30.26 70.02
C HIS A 8 4.26 30.95 68.64
N LEU A 9 5.18 31.87 68.31
CA LEU A 9 5.23 32.49 66.99
C LEU A 9 5.44 31.46 65.86
N ASN A 10 6.33 30.48 66.05
CA ASN A 10 6.55 29.45 65.03
C ASN A 10 5.33 28.54 64.86
N GLN A 11 4.64 28.20 65.95
CA GLN A 11 3.38 27.44 65.88
C GLN A 11 2.30 28.21 65.09
N LEU A 12 2.15 29.52 65.34
CA LEU A 12 1.21 30.36 64.59
C LEU A 12 1.61 30.49 63.11
N ARG A 13 2.90 30.54 62.80
CA ARG A 13 3.39 30.55 61.41
C ARG A 13 3.07 29.25 60.68
N GLU A 14 3.29 28.10 61.32
CA GLU A 14 2.95 26.80 60.75
C GLU A 14 1.45 26.67 60.53
N GLN A 15 0.63 27.07 61.51
CA GLN A 15 -0.83 27.06 61.40
C GLN A 15 -1.31 27.95 60.25
N LEU A 16 -0.76 29.16 60.12
CA LEU A 16 -1.10 30.08 59.02
C LEU A 16 -0.81 29.46 57.65
N ILE A 17 0.31 28.73 57.48
CA ILE A 17 0.64 28.07 56.21
C ILE A 17 -0.38 26.97 55.89
N LEU A 18 -0.77 26.17 56.88
CA LEU A 18 -1.76 25.11 56.70
C LEU A 18 -3.13 25.69 56.33
N ASP A 19 -3.57 26.73 57.05
CA ASP A 19 -4.85 27.39 56.80
C ASP A 19 -4.87 28.05 55.42
N CYS A 20 -3.83 28.81 55.06
CA CYS A 20 -3.71 29.40 53.72
C CYS A 20 -3.67 28.33 52.61
N GLY A 21 -3.00 27.20 52.85
CA GLY A 21 -2.96 26.09 51.88
C GLY A 21 -4.35 25.46 51.68
N ALA A 22 -5.11 25.28 52.76
CA ALA A 22 -6.47 24.75 52.69
C ALA A 22 -7.44 25.70 51.96
N GLU A 23 -7.35 27.01 52.24
CA GLU A 23 -8.12 28.04 51.53
C GLU A 23 -7.77 28.10 50.04
N TRP A 24 -6.48 28.00 49.70
CA TRP A 24 -6.01 27.97 48.31
C TRP A 24 -6.55 26.77 47.53
N LEU A 25 -6.52 25.57 48.12
CA LEU A 25 -7.08 24.37 47.47
C LEU A 25 -8.59 24.50 47.27
N ARG A 26 -9.31 25.09 48.23
CA ARG A 26 -10.76 25.34 48.08
C ARG A 26 -11.05 26.32 46.94
N PHE A 27 -10.28 27.39 46.83
CA PHE A 27 -10.37 28.34 45.71
C PHE A 27 -10.11 27.63 44.37
N LEU A 28 -9.09 26.77 44.30
CA LEU A 28 -8.82 26.00 43.10
C LEU A 28 -9.96 25.05 42.75
N ASP A 29 -10.52 24.31 43.71
CA ASP A 29 -11.64 23.39 43.47
C ASP A 29 -12.88 24.12 42.94
N GLU A 30 -13.19 25.30 43.47
CA GLU A 30 -14.33 26.12 43.03
C GLU A 30 -14.17 26.61 41.58
N HIS A 31 -12.94 26.93 41.17
CA HIS A 31 -12.65 27.52 39.86
C HIS A 31 -12.01 26.57 38.84
N TYR A 32 -11.69 25.34 39.23
CA TYR A 32 -10.98 24.38 38.39
C TYR A 32 -11.73 24.12 37.08
N HIS A 33 -13.03 23.81 37.14
CA HIS A 33 -13.81 23.49 35.95
C HIS A 33 -13.95 24.69 34.99
N PRO A 34 -14.33 25.92 35.44
CA PRO A 34 -14.34 27.09 34.57
C PRO A 34 -12.99 27.37 33.88
N VAL A 35 -11.88 27.31 34.63
CA VAL A 35 -10.54 27.56 34.11
C VAL A 35 -10.12 26.48 33.11
N SER A 36 -10.31 25.21 33.46
CA SER A 36 -10.02 24.08 32.57
C SER A 36 -10.81 24.16 31.27
N LYS A 37 -12.10 24.55 31.33
CA LYS A 37 -12.92 24.77 30.14
C LYS A 37 -12.40 25.92 29.28
N ALA A 38 -12.00 27.04 29.90
CA ALA A 38 -11.40 28.17 29.19
C ALA A 38 -10.10 27.78 28.47
N ILE A 39 -9.24 26.99 29.13
CA ILE A 39 -8.02 26.43 28.52
C ILE A 39 -8.38 25.52 27.33
N GLY A 40 -9.39 24.66 27.47
CA GLY A 40 -9.86 23.81 26.38
C GLY A 40 -10.38 24.60 25.17
N HIS A 41 -11.08 25.71 25.40
CA HIS A 41 -11.50 26.62 24.34
C HIS A 41 -10.30 27.32 23.68
N LEU A 42 -9.32 27.80 24.46
CA LEU A 42 -8.09 28.41 23.92
C LEU A 42 -7.30 27.41 23.08
N ALA A 43 -7.17 26.16 23.54
CA ALA A 43 -6.51 25.09 22.79
C ALA A 43 -7.23 24.81 21.46
N THR A 44 -8.57 24.79 21.46
CA THR A 44 -9.36 24.62 20.22
C THR A 44 -9.09 25.76 19.24
N ILE A 45 -9.09 27.01 19.74
CA ILE A 45 -8.79 28.19 18.93
C ILE A 45 -7.37 28.10 18.35
N ASP A 46 -6.37 27.76 19.17
CA ASP A 46 -4.97 27.61 18.74
C ASP A 46 -4.82 26.53 17.66
N CYS A 47 -5.48 25.38 17.83
CA CYS A 47 -5.53 24.33 16.80
C CYS A 47 -6.16 24.85 15.49
N LEU A 48 -7.31 25.54 15.57
CA LEU A 48 -7.97 26.08 14.38
C LEU A 48 -7.14 27.16 13.68
N PHE A 49 -6.45 28.02 14.42
CA PHE A 49 -5.54 29.02 13.84
C PHE A 49 -4.33 28.36 13.19
N SER A 50 -3.76 27.33 13.81
CA SER A 50 -2.66 26.54 13.25
C SER A 50 -3.07 25.84 11.94
N LEU A 51 -4.26 25.23 11.91
CA LEU A 51 -4.84 24.64 10.69
C LEU A 51 -5.14 25.69 9.62
N ALA A 52 -5.71 26.85 10.02
CA ALA A 52 -6.03 27.94 9.11
C ALA A 52 -4.78 28.59 8.51
N GLN A 53 -3.67 28.68 9.25
CA GLN A 53 -2.39 29.17 8.74
C GLN A 53 -1.87 28.30 7.58
N VAL A 54 -2.23 27.00 7.58
CA VAL A 54 -1.90 26.05 6.51
C VAL A 54 -2.95 26.08 5.38
N ALA A 55 -4.13 26.67 5.58
CA ALA A 55 -5.29 26.45 4.72
C ALA A 55 -5.63 27.56 3.70
N LYS A 56 -5.83 27.14 2.44
CA LYS A 56 -6.58 27.86 1.40
C LYS A 56 -7.28 26.83 0.48
N GLN A 57 -8.62 26.87 0.46
CA GLN A 57 -9.59 26.15 -0.43
C GLN A 57 -10.12 24.75 -0.02
N GLY A 58 -11.40 24.52 -0.39
CA GLY A 58 -12.05 23.22 -0.60
C GLY A 58 -13.20 22.86 0.36
N ASP A 59 -14.34 22.39 -0.18
CA ASP A 59 -15.48 21.85 0.58
C ASP A 59 -15.31 20.34 0.87
N TYR A 60 -15.73 19.89 2.05
CA TYR A 60 -15.71 18.48 2.46
C TYR A 60 -16.85 17.67 1.80
N TYR A 61 -16.52 16.53 1.18
CA TYR A 61 -17.47 15.61 0.53
C TYR A 61 -17.57 14.27 1.26
N ASN A 62 -18.78 13.70 1.34
CA ASN A 62 -19.07 12.45 2.07
C ASN A 62 -19.14 11.20 1.16
N ASN A 63 -18.61 11.28 -0.06
CA ASN A 63 -18.54 10.14 -0.99
C ASN A 63 -17.31 9.30 -0.70
N GLN A 64 -17.32 8.01 -1.05
CA GLN A 64 -16.19 7.11 -0.83
C GLN A 64 -15.19 7.19 -1.99
N GLU A 65 -14.42 8.27 -2.01
CA GLU A 65 -13.44 8.57 -3.06
C GLU A 65 -12.19 9.26 -2.52
N ILE A 66 -11.05 9.03 -3.15
CA ILE A 66 -9.80 9.74 -2.93
C ILE A 66 -9.32 10.22 -4.30
N ILE A 67 -9.65 11.47 -4.60
CA ILE A 67 -9.25 12.17 -5.81
C ILE A 67 -8.28 13.25 -5.38
N ILE A 68 -7.03 13.15 -5.84
CA ILE A 68 -5.96 14.08 -5.51
C ILE A 68 -5.33 14.51 -6.83
N LYS A 69 -5.43 15.79 -7.19
CA LYS A 69 -4.82 16.34 -8.40
C LYS A 69 -3.51 17.02 -8.04
N ASN A 70 -2.42 16.60 -8.68
CA ASN A 70 -1.08 17.15 -8.43
C ASN A 70 -0.73 17.25 -6.93
N GLY A 71 -1.00 16.17 -6.20
CA GLY A 71 -0.64 16.07 -4.80
C GLY A 71 0.87 16.07 -4.61
N ARG A 72 1.34 16.50 -3.44
CA ARG A 72 2.75 16.41 -2.98
C ARG A 72 2.82 15.68 -1.64
N HIS A 73 3.98 15.12 -1.28
CA HIS A 73 4.13 14.46 0.01
C HIS A 73 4.43 15.55 1.07
N PRO A 74 3.60 15.73 2.11
CA PRO A 74 3.69 16.89 3.00
C PRO A 74 5.08 17.16 3.58
N VAL A 75 5.77 16.11 4.04
CA VAL A 75 7.13 16.25 4.61
C VAL A 75 8.19 16.52 3.54
N ILE A 76 8.12 15.84 2.39
CA ILE A 76 9.12 16.00 1.32
C ILE A 76 8.98 17.38 0.68
N ASP A 77 7.76 17.86 0.53
CA ASP A 77 7.43 19.19 -0.01
C ASP A 77 8.08 20.32 0.81
N VAL A 78 8.04 20.20 2.14
CA VAL A 78 8.70 21.18 3.02
C VAL A 78 10.23 21.04 3.00
N LEU A 79 10.76 19.82 2.97
CA LEU A 79 12.20 19.58 3.05
C LEU A 79 12.95 19.89 1.75
N LEU A 80 12.33 19.62 0.60
CA LEU A 80 12.95 19.81 -0.71
C LEU A 80 12.46 21.09 -1.42
N GLY A 81 11.32 21.67 -1.03
CA GLY A 81 10.74 22.82 -1.72
C GLY A 81 10.49 22.56 -3.22
N GLU A 82 10.63 23.60 -4.05
CA GLU A 82 10.56 23.49 -5.52
C GLU A 82 11.81 22.84 -6.17
N GLN A 83 12.72 22.24 -5.40
CA GLN A 83 13.87 21.56 -5.99
C GLN A 83 13.40 20.32 -6.79
N ASP A 84 13.93 20.17 -8.00
CA ASP A 84 13.48 19.31 -9.12
C ASP A 84 13.33 17.79 -8.87
N GLN A 85 13.36 17.30 -7.63
CA GLN A 85 13.37 15.86 -7.34
C GLN A 85 12.01 15.25 -6.96
N TYR A 86 11.02 16.03 -6.51
CA TYR A 86 9.72 15.47 -6.13
C TYR A 86 8.57 16.04 -6.96
N VAL A 87 8.17 15.28 -7.99
CA VAL A 87 7.11 15.67 -8.92
C VAL A 87 5.73 15.40 -8.32
N PRO A 88 4.76 16.33 -8.46
CA PRO A 88 3.39 16.10 -8.02
C PRO A 88 2.72 14.94 -8.75
N ASN A 89 1.87 14.19 -8.03
CA ASN A 89 1.21 13.01 -8.56
C ASN A 89 -0.30 13.08 -8.39
N THR A 90 -1.02 12.57 -9.38
CA THR A 90 -2.48 12.48 -9.35
C THR A 90 -2.92 11.08 -8.91
N THR A 91 -3.90 11.02 -8.01
CA THR A 91 -4.53 9.80 -7.53
C THR A 91 -6.01 9.87 -7.81
N ASN A 92 -6.58 8.80 -8.37
CA ASN A 92 -8.02 8.65 -8.53
C ASN A 92 -8.43 7.26 -8.06
N LEU A 93 -9.04 7.23 -6.88
CA LEU A 93 -9.66 6.06 -6.30
C LEU A 93 -11.12 6.38 -6.01
N SER A 94 -12.06 5.59 -6.51
CA SER A 94 -13.49 5.84 -6.27
C SER A 94 -14.27 4.54 -6.23
N ARG A 95 -15.32 4.50 -5.40
CA ARG A 95 -16.19 3.32 -5.30
C ARG A 95 -16.81 2.92 -6.64
N ASP A 96 -17.23 3.92 -7.42
CA ASP A 96 -17.93 3.77 -8.70
C ASP A 96 -16.97 3.65 -9.90
N GLY A 97 -15.66 3.60 -9.65
CA GLY A 97 -14.63 3.39 -10.67
C GLY A 97 -13.49 2.52 -10.14
N GLU A 98 -12.26 2.92 -10.45
CA GLU A 98 -11.06 2.23 -9.97
C GLU A 98 -10.96 2.35 -8.44
N ARG A 99 -11.12 1.23 -7.73
CA ARG A 99 -10.91 1.14 -6.28
C ARG A 99 -9.52 0.65 -5.92
N VAL A 100 -8.85 -0.03 -6.84
CA VAL A 100 -7.58 -0.69 -6.60
C VAL A 100 -6.55 -0.21 -7.62
N MET A 101 -5.44 0.35 -7.11
CA MET A 101 -4.26 0.65 -7.93
C MET A 101 -3.17 -0.38 -7.66
N ILE A 102 -2.80 -1.14 -8.69
CA ILE A 102 -1.62 -2.02 -8.65
C ILE A 102 -0.43 -1.20 -9.13
N ILE A 103 0.55 -0.99 -8.27
CA ILE A 103 1.70 -0.12 -8.56
C ILE A 103 2.95 -0.96 -8.70
N THR A 104 3.61 -0.82 -9.85
CA THR A 104 4.85 -1.51 -10.18
C THR A 104 5.99 -0.53 -10.43
N GLY A 105 7.21 -1.03 -10.54
CA GLY A 105 8.39 -0.24 -10.90
C GLY A 105 9.55 -0.39 -9.91
N PRO A 106 10.71 0.22 -10.20
CA PRO A 106 11.93 0.06 -9.41
C PRO A 106 11.78 0.68 -8.00
N ASN A 107 12.53 0.16 -7.01
CA ASN A 107 12.45 0.62 -5.61
C ASN A 107 12.88 2.07 -5.42
N MET A 108 13.74 2.58 -6.30
CA MET A 108 14.15 3.99 -6.33
C MET A 108 13.19 4.90 -7.11
N GLY A 109 12.08 4.40 -7.67
CA GLY A 109 11.17 5.18 -8.49
C GLY A 109 10.20 6.09 -7.73
N GLY A 110 10.27 6.16 -6.39
CA GLY A 110 9.37 6.99 -5.58
C GLY A 110 8.03 6.34 -5.17
N LYS A 111 7.85 5.03 -5.40
CA LYS A 111 6.61 4.29 -5.05
C LYS A 111 6.20 4.48 -3.59
N SER A 112 7.14 4.29 -2.66
CA SER A 112 6.87 4.41 -1.22
C SER A 112 6.50 5.84 -0.82
N SER A 113 7.07 6.84 -1.48
CA SER A 113 6.71 8.25 -1.26
C SER A 113 5.29 8.52 -1.77
N TYR A 114 4.94 8.03 -2.96
CA TYR A 114 3.60 8.18 -3.53
C TYR A 114 2.50 7.55 -2.64
N ILE A 115 2.67 6.29 -2.22
CA ILE A 115 1.63 5.65 -1.38
C ILE A 115 1.50 6.30 0.01
N LYS A 116 2.61 6.75 0.60
CA LYS A 116 2.59 7.51 1.87
C LYS A 116 1.89 8.85 1.69
N GLN A 117 2.14 9.52 0.57
CA GLN A 117 1.48 10.76 0.23
C GLN A 117 -0.04 10.61 0.20
N VAL A 118 -0.58 9.58 -0.44
CA VAL A 118 -2.04 9.35 -0.51
C VAL A 118 -2.61 9.18 0.90
N ALA A 119 -1.96 8.36 1.75
CA ALA A 119 -2.36 8.17 3.14
C ALA A 119 -2.31 9.48 3.94
N LEU A 120 -1.21 10.23 3.85
CA LEU A 120 -1.01 11.46 4.60
C LEU A 120 -2.00 12.55 4.19
N ILE A 121 -2.25 12.72 2.89
CA ILE A 121 -3.27 13.65 2.38
C ILE A 121 -4.66 13.26 2.92
N THR A 122 -4.97 11.96 2.95
CA THR A 122 -6.24 11.47 3.50
C THR A 122 -6.39 11.81 4.99
N VAL A 123 -5.33 11.61 5.79
CA VAL A 123 -5.31 11.98 7.21
C VAL A 123 -5.47 13.48 7.40
N MET A 124 -4.70 14.28 6.67
CA MET A 124 -4.74 15.74 6.77
C MET A 124 -6.14 16.28 6.43
N ALA A 125 -6.76 15.77 5.37
CA ALA A 125 -8.13 16.11 5.01
C ALA A 125 -9.08 15.84 6.19
N GLN A 126 -9.10 14.61 6.73
CA GLN A 126 -10.00 14.24 7.83
C GLN A 126 -9.71 14.94 9.17
N ILE A 127 -8.50 15.45 9.40
CA ILE A 127 -8.18 16.30 10.56
C ILE A 127 -8.87 17.67 10.46
N GLY A 128 -9.25 18.11 9.26
CA GLY A 128 -9.68 19.49 9.05
C GLY A 128 -8.58 20.39 8.50
N SER A 129 -7.45 19.81 8.06
CA SER A 129 -6.30 20.55 7.54
C SER A 129 -6.38 20.70 6.03
N TYR A 130 -5.73 21.75 5.52
CA TYR A 130 -5.35 21.79 4.11
C TYR A 130 -4.39 20.67 3.76
N VAL A 131 -4.42 20.28 2.48
CA VAL A 131 -3.61 19.22 1.92
C VAL A 131 -2.76 19.75 0.78
N PRO A 132 -1.51 19.30 0.62
CA PRO A 132 -0.63 19.78 -0.43
C PRO A 132 -1.02 19.16 -1.79
N ALA A 133 -2.07 19.69 -2.42
CA ALA A 133 -2.55 19.30 -3.74
C ALA A 133 -3.12 20.51 -4.48
N GLU A 134 -3.21 20.45 -5.80
CA GLU A 134 -3.90 21.49 -6.58
C GLU A 134 -5.40 21.46 -6.31
N GLU A 135 -5.97 20.25 -6.31
CA GLU A 135 -7.36 19.98 -5.96
C GLU A 135 -7.42 18.64 -5.21
N SER A 136 -8.32 18.53 -4.24
CA SER A 136 -8.54 17.25 -3.54
C SER A 136 -10.00 17.05 -3.17
N THR A 137 -10.50 15.84 -3.40
CA THR A 137 -11.77 15.35 -2.88
C THR A 137 -11.47 14.07 -2.12
N VAL A 138 -11.66 14.11 -0.80
CA VAL A 138 -11.36 12.98 0.09
C VAL A 138 -12.61 12.65 0.89
N GLY A 139 -13.13 11.45 0.62
CA GLY A 139 -14.15 10.80 1.38
C GLY A 139 -13.69 10.37 2.77
N VAL A 140 -14.62 10.36 3.72
CA VAL A 140 -14.32 9.87 5.07
C VAL A 140 -14.07 8.36 5.04
N VAL A 141 -12.82 7.97 5.24
CA VAL A 141 -12.38 6.61 5.52
C VAL A 141 -12.50 6.30 7.01
N ASP A 142 -12.89 5.07 7.34
CA ASP A 142 -13.01 4.59 8.72
C ASP A 142 -11.67 4.18 9.33
N GLY A 143 -10.70 3.84 8.48
CA GLY A 143 -9.35 3.49 8.87
C GLY A 143 -8.38 3.45 7.69
N ILE A 144 -7.12 3.73 7.97
CA ILE A 144 -6.00 3.54 7.04
C ILE A 144 -5.16 2.39 7.56
N PHE A 145 -5.05 1.34 6.76
CA PHE A 145 -4.31 0.13 7.10
C PHE A 145 -3.09 0.01 6.20
N THR A 146 -1.91 -0.13 6.80
CA THR A 146 -0.67 -0.15 6.04
C THR A 146 0.15 -1.37 6.41
N ARG A 147 0.56 -2.14 5.40
CA ARG A 147 1.73 -3.00 5.48
C ARG A 147 2.79 -2.36 4.59
N MET A 148 3.77 -1.72 5.21
CA MET A 148 4.94 -1.15 4.54
C MET A 148 6.18 -1.69 5.21
N GLY A 149 7.21 -2.04 4.44
CA GLY A 149 8.37 -2.85 4.83
C GLY A 149 8.81 -2.83 6.30
N ALA A 150 9.18 -4.00 6.82
CA ALA A 150 9.69 -4.15 8.18
C ALA A 150 11.15 -3.70 8.31
N ALA A 151 11.49 -3.04 9.41
CA ALA A 151 12.83 -3.09 9.96
C ALA A 151 12.97 -4.39 10.78
N ASP A 152 14.10 -5.08 10.67
CA ASP A 152 14.31 -6.37 11.32
C ASP A 152 14.13 -6.27 12.84
N ASN A 153 13.27 -7.13 13.39
CA ASN A 153 13.08 -7.25 14.84
C ASN A 153 13.53 -8.64 15.32
N ILE A 154 14.84 -8.88 15.22
CA ILE A 154 15.50 -10.16 15.54
C ILE A 154 15.21 -10.62 16.98
N TYR A 155 14.90 -9.69 17.90
CA TYR A 155 14.74 -9.96 19.32
C TYR A 155 13.49 -10.78 19.71
N LYS A 156 12.49 -10.95 18.82
CA LYS A 156 11.21 -11.60 19.16
C LYS A 156 11.09 -13.09 18.81
N GLY A 157 12.10 -13.70 18.20
CA GLY A 157 12.06 -15.13 17.83
C GLY A 157 10.97 -15.49 16.79
N ARG A 158 10.41 -14.50 16.10
CA ARG A 158 9.48 -14.68 14.98
C ARG A 158 10.20 -14.36 13.67
N SER A 159 9.91 -15.10 12.60
CA SER A 159 10.45 -14.76 11.28
C SER A 159 9.80 -13.47 10.79
N THR A 160 10.56 -12.65 10.06
CA THR A 160 10.06 -11.42 9.43
C THR A 160 8.85 -11.68 8.53
N PHE A 161 8.83 -12.83 7.87
CA PHE A 161 7.69 -13.26 7.06
C PHE A 161 6.44 -13.59 7.91
N MET A 162 6.60 -14.20 9.09
CA MET A 162 5.47 -14.46 9.98
C MET A 162 4.86 -13.15 10.51
N GLU A 163 5.69 -12.16 10.84
CA GLU A 163 5.21 -10.84 11.25
C GLU A 163 4.47 -10.14 10.09
N GLU A 164 5.01 -10.18 8.87
CA GLU A 164 4.34 -9.66 7.67
C GLU A 164 2.95 -10.28 7.43
N LEU A 165 2.83 -11.61 7.55
CA LEU A 165 1.55 -12.28 7.39
C LEU A 165 0.60 -12.02 8.55
N THR A 166 1.11 -11.86 9.78
CA THR A 166 0.30 -11.52 10.95
C THR A 166 -0.32 -10.13 10.79
N ASP A 167 0.47 -9.15 10.35
CA ASP A 167 -0.01 -7.80 10.08
C ASP A 167 -1.07 -7.83 8.97
N THR A 168 -0.79 -8.56 7.88
CA THR A 168 -1.73 -8.70 6.76
C THR A 168 -3.05 -9.35 7.21
N ALA A 169 -2.99 -10.39 8.04
CA ALA A 169 -4.17 -11.04 8.59
C ALA A 169 -5.01 -10.09 9.46
N GLU A 170 -4.37 -9.22 10.24
CA GLU A 170 -5.08 -8.23 11.05
C GLU A 170 -5.73 -7.14 10.18
N ILE A 171 -5.07 -6.72 9.10
CA ILE A 171 -5.65 -5.80 8.11
C ILE A 171 -6.90 -6.44 7.49
N ILE A 172 -6.81 -7.69 7.02
CA ILE A 172 -7.97 -8.40 6.42
C ILE A 172 -9.15 -8.48 7.41
N ARG A 173 -8.88 -8.71 8.70
CA ARG A 173 -9.94 -8.83 9.72
C ARG A 173 -10.62 -7.50 10.07
N ARG A 174 -9.93 -6.37 9.92
CA ARG A 174 -10.41 -5.05 10.38
C ARG A 174 -10.85 -4.14 9.26
N ALA A 175 -10.25 -4.27 8.07
CA ALA A 175 -10.58 -3.43 6.94
C ALA A 175 -12.04 -3.64 6.55
N THR A 176 -12.74 -2.54 6.32
CA THR A 176 -14.10 -2.53 5.78
C THR A 176 -14.07 -1.98 4.36
N SER A 177 -15.20 -2.01 3.68
CA SER A 177 -15.33 -1.36 2.38
C SER A 177 -14.99 0.13 2.45
N ARG A 178 -15.13 0.81 3.60
CA ARG A 178 -14.82 2.25 3.77
C ARG A 178 -13.34 2.52 4.08
N SER A 179 -12.50 1.50 4.16
CA SER A 179 -11.11 1.66 4.54
C SER A 179 -10.20 2.01 3.35
N LEU A 180 -9.06 2.63 3.65
CA LEU A 180 -7.92 2.73 2.73
C LEU A 180 -6.89 1.67 3.14
N VAL A 181 -6.60 0.73 2.24
CA VAL A 181 -5.62 -0.35 2.46
C VAL A 181 -4.40 -0.12 1.59
N ILE A 182 -3.20 -0.20 2.19
CA ILE A 182 -1.92 -0.04 1.50
C ILE A 182 -1.05 -1.25 1.80
N LEU A 183 -0.74 -2.03 0.78
CA LEU A 183 0.11 -3.22 0.89
C LEU A 183 1.34 -3.05 0.01
N ASP A 184 2.53 -3.04 0.61
CA ASP A 184 3.80 -2.87 -0.06
C ASP A 184 4.62 -4.16 -0.01
N GLU A 185 4.97 -4.71 -1.18
CA GLU A 185 5.81 -5.90 -1.37
C GLU A 185 5.37 -7.14 -0.55
N LEU A 186 4.06 -7.41 -0.49
CA LEU A 186 3.51 -8.62 0.15
C LEU A 186 4.02 -9.89 -0.55
N GLY A 187 4.48 -10.87 0.24
CA GLY A 187 4.97 -12.16 -0.24
C GLY A 187 6.48 -12.22 -0.48
N ARG A 188 7.24 -11.15 -0.22
CA ARG A 188 8.68 -11.07 -0.48
C ARG A 188 9.52 -12.03 0.37
N GLY A 189 9.07 -12.38 1.57
CA GLY A 189 9.82 -13.19 2.54
C GLY A 189 9.79 -14.71 2.33
N THR A 190 9.23 -15.21 1.23
CA THR A 190 9.04 -16.66 0.97
C THR A 190 9.42 -17.05 -0.46
N SER A 191 9.21 -18.32 -0.83
CA SER A 191 9.43 -18.83 -2.18
C SER A 191 8.64 -17.99 -3.20
N THR A 192 9.20 -17.78 -4.39
CA THR A 192 8.56 -16.93 -5.42
C THR A 192 7.15 -17.40 -5.78
N HIS A 193 6.92 -18.72 -5.79
CA HIS A 193 5.62 -19.29 -6.11
C HIS A 193 4.60 -19.02 -5.00
N ASP A 194 4.97 -19.25 -3.75
CA ASP A 194 4.10 -18.99 -2.60
C ASP A 194 3.84 -17.50 -2.43
N GLY A 195 4.86 -16.67 -2.60
CA GLY A 195 4.76 -15.21 -2.52
C GLY A 195 3.80 -14.64 -3.56
N ILE A 196 3.89 -15.09 -4.82
CA ILE A 196 2.95 -14.71 -5.87
C ILE A 196 1.53 -15.18 -5.53
N ALA A 197 1.36 -16.42 -5.07
CA ALA A 197 0.06 -16.99 -4.76
C ALA A 197 -0.64 -16.22 -3.62
N ILE A 198 0.10 -15.93 -2.55
CA ILE A 198 -0.39 -15.16 -1.40
C ILE A 198 -0.75 -13.73 -1.84
N ALA A 199 0.14 -13.05 -2.58
CA ALA A 199 -0.11 -11.69 -3.05
C ALA A 199 -1.33 -11.61 -3.97
N TYR A 200 -1.47 -12.55 -4.91
CA TYR A 200 -2.61 -12.62 -5.83
C TYR A 200 -3.92 -12.84 -5.06
N ALA A 201 -3.98 -13.88 -4.22
CA ALA A 201 -5.19 -14.22 -3.48
C ALA A 201 -5.61 -13.13 -2.49
N THR A 202 -4.62 -12.51 -1.82
CA THR A 202 -4.88 -11.39 -0.91
C THR A 202 -5.43 -10.18 -1.65
N LEU A 203 -4.83 -9.81 -2.79
CA LEU A 203 -5.32 -8.67 -3.55
C LEU A 203 -6.72 -8.94 -4.13
N GLU A 204 -6.97 -10.15 -4.64
CA GLU A 204 -8.30 -10.56 -5.11
C GLU A 204 -9.34 -10.41 -4.00
N HIS A 205 -9.04 -10.83 -2.78
CA HIS A 205 -9.94 -10.66 -1.63
C HIS A 205 -10.32 -9.18 -1.35
N PHE A 206 -9.36 -8.25 -1.45
CA PHE A 206 -9.67 -6.82 -1.33
C PHE A 206 -10.49 -6.26 -2.50
N ILE A 207 -10.35 -6.85 -3.69
CA ILE A 207 -11.13 -6.47 -4.88
C ILE A 207 -12.58 -6.95 -4.78
N THR A 208 -12.80 -8.19 -4.32
CA THR A 208 -14.10 -8.87 -4.41
C THR A 208 -14.90 -8.87 -3.12
N ASP A 209 -14.25 -9.12 -1.98
CA ASP A 209 -14.95 -9.36 -0.71
C ASP A 209 -15.00 -8.10 0.15
N VAL A 210 -13.85 -7.44 0.35
CA VAL A 210 -13.77 -6.23 1.19
C VAL A 210 -14.26 -5.01 0.42
N GLU A 211 -13.92 -4.93 -0.86
CA GLU A 211 -14.22 -3.80 -1.75
C GLU A 211 -13.72 -2.43 -1.24
N SER A 212 -12.58 -2.43 -0.53
CA SER A 212 -11.92 -1.22 0.00
C SER A 212 -11.13 -0.46 -1.06
N LEU A 213 -10.88 0.83 -0.81
CA LEU A 213 -9.89 1.59 -1.59
C LEU A 213 -8.50 1.01 -1.29
N THR A 214 -7.76 0.58 -2.31
CA THR A 214 -6.55 -0.23 -2.12
C THR A 214 -5.40 0.21 -3.01
N LEU A 215 -4.23 0.45 -2.40
CA LEU A 215 -2.96 0.63 -3.09
C LEU A 215 -2.10 -0.62 -2.88
N PHE A 216 -1.78 -1.32 -3.96
CA PHE A 216 -1.02 -2.57 -3.90
C PHE A 216 0.30 -2.44 -4.67
N VAL A 217 1.41 -2.31 -3.95
CA VAL A 217 2.74 -2.23 -4.56
C VAL A 217 3.34 -3.62 -4.69
N THR A 218 3.77 -3.99 -5.89
CA THR A 218 4.31 -5.33 -6.15
C THR A 218 5.40 -5.37 -7.21
N HIS A 219 6.23 -6.40 -7.11
CA HIS A 219 7.20 -6.80 -8.13
C HIS A 219 6.73 -8.00 -8.96
N TYR A 220 5.51 -8.51 -8.72
CA TYR A 220 5.00 -9.71 -9.36
C TYR A 220 4.14 -9.37 -10.58
N PRO A 221 4.61 -9.60 -11.82
CA PRO A 221 3.82 -9.29 -13.02
C PRO A 221 2.53 -10.12 -13.11
N SER A 222 2.49 -11.28 -12.45
CA SER A 222 1.30 -12.15 -12.38
C SER A 222 0.12 -11.47 -11.70
N VAL A 223 0.39 -10.59 -10.74
CA VAL A 223 -0.64 -9.87 -9.97
C VAL A 223 -1.30 -8.80 -10.85
N CYS A 224 -0.56 -8.21 -11.79
CA CYS A 224 -1.09 -7.22 -12.73
C CYS A 224 -2.15 -7.80 -13.68
N GLU A 225 -2.24 -9.13 -13.84
CA GLU A 225 -3.30 -9.76 -14.64
C GLU A 225 -4.70 -9.58 -14.03
N LEU A 226 -4.81 -9.21 -12.75
CA LEU A 226 -6.09 -8.93 -12.08
C LEU A 226 -6.84 -7.75 -12.70
N GLU A 227 -6.15 -6.79 -13.32
CA GLU A 227 -6.78 -5.72 -14.12
C GLU A 227 -7.60 -6.30 -15.28
N LYS A 228 -7.16 -7.38 -15.91
CA LYS A 228 -7.90 -8.01 -17.01
C LYS A 228 -9.14 -8.76 -16.52
N VAL A 229 -9.12 -9.23 -15.27
CA VAL A 229 -10.24 -9.93 -14.65
C VAL A 229 -11.27 -8.93 -14.12
N TYR A 230 -10.81 -7.79 -13.58
CA TYR A 230 -11.65 -6.77 -12.95
C TYR A 230 -11.36 -5.35 -13.51
N PRO A 231 -11.56 -5.11 -14.82
CA PRO A 231 -11.09 -3.89 -15.51
C PRO A 231 -11.78 -2.60 -15.06
N GLU A 232 -12.97 -2.68 -14.47
CA GLU A 232 -13.70 -1.52 -13.95
C GLU A 232 -13.24 -1.14 -12.53
N LYS A 233 -12.67 -2.08 -11.78
CA LYS A 233 -12.32 -1.93 -10.35
C LYS A 233 -10.82 -1.73 -10.13
N VAL A 234 -9.99 -2.23 -11.04
CA VAL A 234 -8.53 -2.33 -10.88
C VAL A 234 -7.84 -1.58 -12.01
N GLY A 235 -6.87 -0.75 -11.67
CA GLY A 235 -5.95 -0.13 -12.64
C GLY A 235 -4.49 -0.48 -12.35
N ASN A 236 -3.74 -0.82 -13.39
CA ASN A 236 -2.29 -0.97 -13.30
C ASN A 236 -1.59 0.39 -13.47
N TYR A 237 -0.58 0.65 -12.65
CA TYR A 237 0.23 1.86 -12.66
C TYR A 237 1.71 1.52 -12.45
N HIS A 238 2.58 2.43 -12.89
CA HIS A 238 4.02 2.36 -12.63
C HIS A 238 4.64 3.74 -12.48
N MET A 239 5.78 3.81 -11.80
CA MET A 239 6.57 5.04 -11.75
C MET A 239 7.40 5.18 -13.03
N ALA A 240 7.23 6.31 -13.73
CA ALA A 240 7.91 6.60 -14.98
C ALA A 240 9.40 6.88 -14.77
N PHE A 241 10.18 6.52 -15.78
CA PHE A 241 11.62 6.76 -15.89
C PHE A 241 11.96 6.86 -17.38
N LEU A 242 13.04 7.56 -17.70
CA LEU A 242 13.62 7.61 -19.03
C LEU A 242 14.87 6.74 -19.08
N VAL A 243 15.02 6.02 -20.19
CA VAL A 243 16.28 5.35 -20.54
C VAL A 243 16.84 6.13 -21.70
N ASN A 244 17.97 6.80 -21.49
CA ASN A 244 18.68 7.44 -22.58
C ASN A 244 19.39 6.34 -23.38
N GLU A 245 18.74 5.85 -24.45
CA GLU A 245 19.45 5.18 -25.53
C GLU A 245 20.11 6.27 -26.36
N GLU A 246 21.45 6.28 -26.46
CA GLU A 246 22.11 7.20 -27.36
C GLU A 246 21.72 6.86 -28.81
N GLU A 247 20.84 7.68 -29.40
CA GLU A 247 20.76 7.82 -30.85
C GLU A 247 22.06 8.46 -31.36
N SER A 248 23.15 7.69 -31.44
CA SER A 248 24.33 8.10 -32.20
C SER A 248 24.85 6.92 -33.02
N ALA A 249 24.20 6.70 -34.16
CA ALA A 249 24.94 6.25 -35.32
C ALA A 249 26.09 7.25 -35.59
N GLU A 250 27.30 6.72 -35.76
CA GLU A 250 28.41 7.41 -36.45
C GLU A 250 29.12 8.57 -35.73
N GLN A 251 29.66 8.36 -34.52
CA GLN A 251 30.90 9.04 -34.14
C GLN A 251 31.82 8.12 -33.33
N LYS A 252 32.81 7.55 -34.03
CA LYS A 252 33.94 6.84 -33.42
C LYS A 252 34.74 7.81 -32.54
N GLY A 253 34.86 7.52 -31.25
CA GLY A 253 36.04 7.91 -30.49
C GLY A 253 35.86 8.61 -29.14
N ILE A 254 34.66 8.65 -28.55
CA ILE A 254 34.48 9.20 -27.20
C ILE A 254 33.79 8.13 -26.34
N GLU A 255 34.32 7.97 -25.12
CA GLU A 255 34.01 6.95 -24.12
C GLU A 255 32.52 6.57 -24.07
N GLU A 256 32.23 5.26 -24.13
CA GLU A 256 30.89 4.70 -23.98
C GLU A 256 30.30 5.15 -22.63
N ASN A 257 29.51 6.23 -22.65
CA ASN A 257 28.77 6.63 -21.46
C ASN A 257 27.72 5.56 -21.16
N PRO A 258 27.62 5.07 -19.91
CA PRO A 258 26.66 4.03 -19.58
C PRO A 258 25.24 4.59 -19.73
N GLU A 259 24.35 3.83 -20.40
CA GLU A 259 22.89 4.06 -20.40
C GLU A 259 22.41 4.56 -19.04
N PHE A 260 22.06 5.84 -18.97
CA PHE A 260 21.65 6.48 -17.72
C PHE A 260 20.13 6.39 -17.59
N ILE A 261 19.66 5.90 -16.43
CA ILE A 261 18.24 5.94 -16.08
C ILE A 261 17.96 7.19 -15.30
N THR A 262 17.05 8.01 -15.82
CA THR A 262 16.49 9.14 -15.09
C THR A 262 15.13 8.75 -14.54
N PHE A 263 15.00 8.65 -13.22
CA PHE A 263 13.69 8.45 -12.58
C PHE A 263 12.90 9.77 -12.65
N LEU A 264 11.69 9.72 -13.21
CA LEU A 264 10.83 10.91 -13.33
C LEU A 264 9.96 11.14 -12.10
N TYR A 265 9.86 10.14 -11.21
CA TYR A 265 9.02 10.17 -10.00
C TYR A 265 7.53 10.48 -10.28
N GLN A 266 7.08 10.27 -11.52
CA GLN A 266 5.71 10.48 -11.98
C GLN A 266 4.98 9.13 -12.08
N ILE A 267 3.82 9.01 -11.43
CA ILE A 267 2.93 7.86 -11.57
C ILE A 267 2.27 7.90 -12.96
N THR A 268 2.31 6.77 -13.67
CA THR A 268 1.75 6.62 -15.03
C THR A 268 0.92 5.35 -15.11
N LYS A 269 -0.20 5.41 -15.83
CA LYS A 269 -1.07 4.24 -16.03
C LYS A 269 -0.42 3.21 -16.95
N GLY A 270 -0.70 1.94 -16.70
CA GLY A 270 -0.18 0.79 -17.44
C GLY A 270 0.88 0.01 -16.66
N VAL A 271 1.24 -1.15 -17.22
CA VAL A 271 2.28 -2.03 -16.68
C VAL A 271 3.62 -1.68 -17.32
N THR A 272 4.70 -1.71 -16.54
CA THR A 272 6.05 -1.54 -17.10
C THR A 272 6.45 -2.68 -18.03
N ALA A 273 7.05 -2.35 -19.18
CA ALA A 273 7.43 -3.32 -20.21
C ALA A 273 8.67 -4.17 -19.89
N ARG A 274 9.58 -3.71 -18.99
CA ARG A 274 10.85 -4.40 -18.72
C ARG A 274 11.25 -4.33 -17.23
N SER A 275 12.13 -5.24 -16.81
CA SER A 275 12.72 -5.27 -15.47
C SER A 275 13.97 -4.37 -15.40
N TYR A 276 13.99 -3.45 -14.44
CA TYR A 276 15.04 -2.42 -14.30
C TYR A 276 16.21 -2.82 -13.40
N GLY A 277 16.15 -3.99 -12.78
CA GLY A 277 17.20 -4.43 -11.84
C GLY A 277 18.59 -4.46 -12.48
N LEU A 278 18.68 -4.80 -13.77
CA LEU A 278 19.94 -4.84 -14.51
C LEU A 278 20.51 -3.46 -14.79
N ASN A 279 19.66 -2.46 -15.02
CA ASN A 279 20.11 -1.10 -15.28
C ASN A 279 20.58 -0.42 -13.98
N VAL A 280 19.91 -0.70 -12.86
CA VAL A 280 20.39 -0.27 -11.52
C VAL A 280 21.72 -0.96 -11.18
N ALA A 281 21.88 -2.24 -11.54
CA ALA A 281 23.14 -2.96 -11.38
C ALA A 281 24.28 -2.34 -12.22
N LYS A 282 23.97 -1.82 -13.42
CA LYS A 282 24.93 -1.06 -14.24
C LYS A 282 25.38 0.23 -13.55
N LEU A 283 24.45 0.99 -12.97
CA LEU A 283 24.77 2.19 -12.17
C LEU A 283 25.62 1.87 -10.93
N ALA A 284 25.49 0.66 -10.38
CA ALA A 284 26.33 0.17 -9.29
C ALA A 284 27.72 -0.33 -9.74
N ASN A 285 28.11 -0.09 -11.01
CA ASN A 285 29.36 -0.53 -11.62
C ASN A 285 29.59 -2.05 -11.57
N ILE A 286 28.52 -2.84 -11.68
CA ILE A 286 28.66 -4.29 -11.88
C ILE A 286 29.26 -4.55 -13.27
N PRO A 287 30.30 -5.39 -13.40
CA PRO A 287 30.96 -5.68 -14.68
C PRO A 287 30.00 -6.10 -15.79
N GLU A 288 30.20 -5.57 -17.01
CA GLU A 288 29.33 -5.83 -18.16
C GLU A 288 29.16 -7.32 -18.47
N GLU A 289 30.19 -8.12 -18.30
CA GLU A 289 30.14 -9.57 -18.55
C GLU A 289 29.08 -10.26 -17.67
N ILE A 290 28.95 -9.80 -16.41
CA ILE A 290 27.95 -10.28 -15.47
C ILE A 290 26.57 -9.79 -15.89
N LEU A 291 26.44 -8.51 -16.28
CA LEU A 291 25.16 -7.93 -16.74
C LEU A 291 24.64 -8.63 -17.99
N LYS A 292 25.51 -8.89 -18.99
CA LYS A 292 25.18 -9.63 -20.22
C LYS A 292 24.68 -11.04 -19.89
N LYS A 293 25.35 -11.75 -18.98
CA LYS A 293 24.93 -13.08 -18.53
C LYS A 293 23.59 -13.04 -17.78
N ALA A 294 23.40 -12.05 -16.91
CA ALA A 294 22.17 -11.86 -16.15
C ALA A 294 20.98 -11.49 -17.05
N ALA A 295 21.19 -10.67 -18.08
CA ALA A 295 20.18 -10.32 -19.10
C ALA A 295 19.72 -11.56 -19.87
N HIS A 296 20.66 -12.40 -20.32
CA HIS A 296 20.33 -13.65 -20.99
C HIS A 296 19.52 -14.57 -20.07
N LYS A 297 19.93 -14.69 -18.80
CA LYS A 297 19.23 -15.55 -17.83
C LYS A 297 17.83 -15.03 -17.48
N SER A 298 17.66 -13.72 -17.34
CA SER A 298 16.37 -13.06 -17.10
C SER A 298 15.38 -13.39 -18.22
N LYS A 299 15.80 -13.23 -19.48
CA LYS A 299 14.98 -13.52 -20.67
C LYS A 299 14.63 -15.00 -20.80
N GLU A 300 15.56 -15.89 -20.46
CA GLU A 300 15.33 -17.33 -20.42
C GLU A 300 14.25 -17.69 -19.39
N LEU A 301 14.36 -17.18 -18.17
CA LEU A 301 13.40 -17.41 -17.08
C LEU A 301 12.01 -16.87 -17.43
N GLU A 302 11.94 -15.65 -17.97
CA GLU A 302 10.69 -15.03 -18.40
C GLU A 302 10.00 -15.88 -19.48
N ARG A 303 10.74 -16.34 -20.50
CA ARG A 303 10.21 -17.23 -21.54
C ARG A 303 9.70 -18.54 -20.97
N LEU A 304 10.46 -19.18 -20.07
CA LEU A 304 10.04 -20.44 -19.44
C LEU A 304 8.75 -20.28 -18.64
N VAL A 305 8.63 -19.20 -17.88
CA VAL A 305 7.42 -18.88 -17.11
C VAL A 305 6.24 -18.60 -18.04
N ASN A 306 6.42 -17.79 -19.07
CA ASN A 306 5.37 -17.45 -20.02
C ASN A 306 4.93 -18.66 -20.87
N MET A 307 5.85 -19.52 -21.29
CA MET A 307 5.53 -20.76 -21.98
C MET A 307 4.71 -21.70 -21.10
N LYS A 308 5.11 -21.91 -19.83
CA LYS A 308 4.33 -22.71 -18.88
C LYS A 308 2.93 -22.13 -18.67
N ARG A 309 2.80 -20.80 -18.56
CA ARG A 309 1.50 -20.12 -18.46
C ARG A 309 0.63 -20.30 -19.71
N ALA A 310 1.21 -20.12 -20.90
CA ALA A 310 0.50 -20.30 -22.16
C ALA A 310 0.02 -21.75 -22.30
N LEU A 311 0.88 -22.73 -21.99
CA LEU A 311 0.51 -24.14 -21.98
C LEU A 311 -0.63 -24.44 -20.99
N HIS A 312 -0.56 -23.88 -19.78
CA HIS A 312 -1.60 -24.05 -18.77
C HIS A 312 -2.93 -23.42 -19.20
N ARG A 313 -2.92 -22.22 -19.81
CA ARG A 313 -4.10 -21.56 -20.41
C ARG A 313 -4.70 -22.39 -21.54
N MET A 314 -3.88 -23.01 -22.38
CA MET A 314 -4.36 -23.90 -23.45
C MET A 314 -4.99 -25.19 -22.88
N TYR A 315 -4.41 -25.75 -21.82
CA TYR A 315 -4.97 -26.93 -21.15
C TYR A 315 -6.29 -26.63 -20.44
N THR A 316 -6.41 -25.49 -19.74
CA THR A 316 -7.65 -25.07 -19.07
C THR A 316 -8.75 -24.69 -20.06
N LYS A 317 -8.42 -24.06 -21.20
CA LYS A 317 -9.38 -23.86 -22.30
C LYS A 317 -9.88 -25.19 -22.88
N LYS A 318 -8.98 -26.15 -23.13
CA LYS A 318 -9.36 -27.49 -23.63
C LYS A 318 -10.20 -28.29 -22.64
N SER A 319 -10.00 -28.13 -21.33
CA SER A 319 -10.88 -28.76 -20.34
C SER A 319 -12.28 -28.13 -20.37
N HIS A 320 -12.39 -26.81 -20.46
CA HIS A 320 -13.70 -26.14 -20.58
C HIS A 320 -14.45 -26.49 -21.87
N GLU A 321 -13.75 -26.57 -23.02
CA GLU A 321 -14.34 -27.06 -24.27
C GLU A 321 -14.76 -28.54 -24.15
N SER A 322 -13.96 -29.40 -23.52
CA SER A 322 -14.32 -30.82 -23.35
C SER A 322 -15.53 -31.00 -22.41
N TYR A 323 -15.68 -30.17 -21.38
CA TYR A 323 -16.89 -30.17 -20.53
C TYR A 323 -18.12 -29.66 -21.29
N PHE A 324 -17.98 -28.68 -22.18
CA PHE A 324 -19.08 -28.20 -23.02
C PHE A 324 -19.55 -29.27 -24.03
N THR A 325 -18.62 -30.01 -24.64
CA THR A 325 -18.97 -31.16 -25.50
C THR A 325 -19.61 -32.29 -24.71
N TYR A 326 -19.21 -32.51 -23.45
CA TYR A 326 -19.78 -33.54 -22.58
C TYR A 326 -21.19 -33.18 -22.08
N ILE A 327 -21.47 -31.89 -21.82
CA ILE A 327 -22.81 -31.42 -21.43
C ILE A 327 -23.79 -31.49 -22.61
N ILE A 328 -23.34 -31.19 -23.84
CA ILE A 328 -24.16 -31.38 -25.06
C ILE A 328 -24.45 -32.88 -25.26
N PHE A 329 -23.47 -33.76 -25.03
CA PHE A 329 -23.66 -35.22 -25.15
C PHE A 329 -24.58 -35.81 -24.06
N LEU A 330 -24.68 -35.17 -22.89
CA LEU A 330 -25.56 -35.58 -21.80
C LEU A 330 -27.01 -35.10 -21.96
N GLN A 331 -27.28 -34.06 -22.77
CA GLN A 331 -28.65 -33.68 -23.12
C GLN A 331 -29.27 -34.55 -24.22
N GLU A 332 -28.47 -35.30 -24.98
CA GLU A 332 -28.97 -36.22 -26.03
C GLU A 332 -29.19 -37.68 -25.56
N SER A 333 -28.96 -37.99 -24.28
CA SER A 333 -29.10 -39.37 -23.77
C SER A 333 -30.04 -39.51 -22.57
N GLU A 334 -31.33 -39.27 -22.80
CA GLU A 334 -32.40 -39.79 -21.93
C GLU A 334 -32.49 -41.32 -22.08
N SER A 335 -31.76 -42.07 -21.26
CA SER A 335 -32.16 -43.43 -20.87
C SER A 335 -31.46 -43.84 -19.56
N GLU A 336 -32.26 -43.89 -18.49
CA GLU A 336 -31.89 -43.98 -17.06
C GLU A 336 -31.13 -45.25 -16.61
N THR A 337 -30.70 -46.15 -17.49
CA THR A 337 -30.15 -47.46 -17.05
C THR A 337 -28.64 -47.63 -17.17
N LYS A 338 -27.87 -46.58 -17.52
CA LYS A 338 -26.40 -46.64 -17.62
C LYS A 338 -25.60 -45.87 -16.55
N LEU A 339 -26.26 -45.06 -15.70
CA LEU A 339 -25.59 -44.21 -14.70
C LEU A 339 -24.86 -44.99 -13.60
N SER A 340 -25.41 -46.11 -13.13
CA SER A 340 -24.79 -46.92 -12.06
C SER A 340 -23.44 -47.53 -12.47
N LYS A 341 -23.27 -47.95 -13.74
CA LYS A 341 -22.01 -48.58 -14.20
C LYS A 341 -20.91 -47.58 -14.54
N ILE A 342 -21.23 -46.29 -14.69
CA ILE A 342 -20.26 -45.23 -14.97
C ILE A 342 -19.68 -44.65 -13.67
N CYS A 343 -20.48 -44.55 -12.60
CA CYS A 343 -20.01 -44.16 -11.27
C CYS A 343 -18.93 -45.11 -10.71
N ASP A 344 -19.09 -46.43 -10.89
CA ASP A 344 -18.10 -47.40 -10.41
C ASP A 344 -16.77 -47.35 -11.17
N LYS A 345 -16.80 -46.98 -12.46
CA LYS A 345 -15.58 -46.81 -13.28
C LYS A 345 -14.85 -45.51 -12.97
N LEU A 346 -15.56 -44.45 -12.59
CA LEU A 346 -14.99 -43.16 -12.19
C LEU A 346 -14.34 -43.20 -10.81
N CYS A 347 -14.89 -43.98 -9.86
CA CYS A 347 -14.31 -44.15 -8.53
C CYS A 347 -12.92 -44.84 -8.60
N TYR A 348 -12.79 -45.84 -9.49
CA TYR A 348 -11.51 -46.54 -9.71
C TYR A 348 -10.45 -45.68 -10.41
N GLN A 349 -10.84 -44.76 -11.30
CA GLN A 349 -9.90 -43.87 -11.98
C GLN A 349 -9.44 -42.69 -11.12
N PHE A 350 -10.25 -42.27 -10.13
CA PHE A 350 -9.84 -41.23 -9.17
C PHE A 350 -8.88 -41.75 -8.10
N GLN A 351 -9.02 -43.01 -7.65
CA GLN A 351 -8.10 -43.59 -6.66
C GLN A 351 -6.68 -43.83 -7.22
N LEU A 352 -6.51 -44.08 -8.52
CA LEU A 352 -5.19 -44.30 -9.12
C LEU A 352 -4.38 -43.02 -9.41
N LYS A 353 -4.99 -41.82 -9.32
CA LYS A 353 -4.29 -40.54 -9.57
C LYS A 353 -3.83 -39.81 -8.31
N LEU A 354 -4.23 -40.25 -7.11
CA LEU A 354 -3.79 -39.67 -5.84
C LEU A 354 -2.46 -40.26 -5.30
N TRP A 355 -1.80 -41.15 -6.05
CA TRP A 355 -0.55 -41.81 -5.63
C TRP A 355 0.70 -41.40 -6.44
N ILE A 356 0.60 -40.44 -7.38
CA ILE A 356 1.76 -39.97 -8.19
C ILE A 356 1.79 -38.43 -8.32
N LEU A 357 1.45 -37.71 -7.25
CA LEU A 357 1.78 -36.29 -7.03
C LEU A 357 2.03 -36.12 -5.54
#